data_AF-A0A0W8G359-F1
#
_entry.id   AF-A0A0W8G359-F1
#
_cell.length_a   1.000
_cell.length_b   1.000
_cell.length_c   1.000
_cell.angle_alpha   90.00
_cell.angle_beta   90.00
_cell.angle_gamma   90.00
#
_symmetry.space_group_name_H-M   'P 1'
#
loop_
_entity.id
_entity.type
_entity.pdbx_description
1 polymer ?
#
loop_
_entity_poly.entity_id
_entity_poly.type
_entity_poly.pdbx_seq_one_letter_code
_entity_poly.pdbx_strand_id
1 'polypeptide(L)'
;MLFILLTCCSAGFVIMYRYKNFDKLFYLLLGIIITYLTHLIWFLNTPLFGNDIAIVSEPGFHIFFLLVYMIIYAAGLLTRTPSVLEEEFDISISFTNVILGLGLFTIVCLLTLKEYIFIHMILFSVISLILAILYRVKTKSKHSTNLYALASAITLSISLISYFGLPAAFTPLIWQSIIVIALAIWFESKSLVVSNFIIFLMILFAYLLSTKGFGFTTVSIGFVGLISARILNWQKDRLTLQTEFLRNTYLIIAFITIPFSLIEVLSIEYIGLSLIGLASLYYLMSGLLHNFKYRWMAHFTLLASVIYILIFSLSEINTTYQIITLFALAVTLISVSLFYTRMRLKSNTDKS
;
A
#
# COMPACT_ATOMS: atom_id res chain seq x y z
N MET A 1 18.69 -2.73 -34.06
CA MET A 1 20.00 -3.35 -33.79
C MET A 1 20.54 -2.99 -32.40
N LEU A 2 20.52 -1.72 -31.98
CA LEU A 2 21.02 -1.26 -30.67
C LEU A 2 20.45 -2.06 -29.46
N PHE A 3 19.13 -2.25 -29.37
CA PHE A 3 18.54 -2.95 -28.21
C PHE A 3 18.93 -4.41 -28.12
N ILE A 4 19.06 -5.10 -29.26
CA ILE A 4 19.54 -6.48 -29.30
C ILE A 4 20.99 -6.54 -28.83
N LEU A 5 21.81 -5.58 -29.25
CA LEU A 5 23.20 -5.47 -28.78
C LEU A 5 23.26 -5.20 -27.27
N LEU A 6 22.43 -4.28 -26.75
CA LEU A 6 22.31 -4.04 -25.31
C LEU A 6 21.83 -5.28 -24.55
N THR A 7 20.88 -6.06 -25.07
CA THR A 7 20.50 -7.34 -24.44
C THR A 7 21.65 -8.32 -24.40
N CYS A 8 22.39 -8.47 -25.50
CA CYS A 8 23.57 -9.33 -25.56
C CYS A 8 24.66 -8.85 -24.59
N CYS A 9 24.89 -7.54 -24.50
CA CYS A 9 25.83 -6.96 -23.53
C CYS A 9 25.39 -7.21 -22.09
N SER A 10 24.10 -7.05 -21.77
CA SER A 10 23.58 -7.33 -20.43
C SER A 10 23.74 -8.81 -20.04
N ALA A 11 23.46 -9.73 -20.97
CA ALA A 11 23.73 -11.15 -20.77
C ALA A 11 25.24 -11.41 -20.62
N GLY A 12 26.08 -10.73 -21.41
CA GLY A 12 27.53 -10.78 -21.31
C GLY A 12 28.05 -10.36 -19.94
N PHE A 13 27.56 -9.25 -19.37
CA PHE A 13 27.91 -8.82 -18.02
C PHE A 13 27.51 -9.85 -16.96
N VAL A 14 26.34 -10.48 -17.10
CA VAL A 14 25.89 -11.57 -16.21
C VAL A 14 26.78 -12.82 -16.35
N ILE A 15 27.23 -13.16 -17.56
CA ILE A 15 28.16 -14.29 -17.79
C ILE A 15 29.55 -13.96 -17.23
N MET A 16 30.05 -12.74 -17.41
CA MET A 16 31.34 -12.31 -16.86
C MET A 16 31.35 -12.36 -15.34
N TYR A 17 30.25 -11.93 -14.70
CA TYR A 17 30.01 -12.07 -13.27
C TYR A 17 30.17 -13.54 -12.80
N ARG A 18 29.71 -14.52 -13.60
CA ARG A 18 29.80 -15.94 -13.27
C ARG A 18 31.22 -16.51 -13.36
N TYR A 19 31.99 -16.11 -14.38
CA TYR A 19 33.19 -16.86 -14.80
C TYR A 19 34.53 -16.26 -14.35
N LYS A 20 34.65 -14.96 -14.04
CA LYS A 20 35.94 -14.35 -13.66
C LYS A 20 36.06 -14.06 -12.17
N ASN A 21 37.23 -14.39 -11.57
CA ASN A 21 37.55 -14.24 -10.14
C ASN A 21 37.87 -12.80 -9.66
N PHE A 22 37.61 -11.76 -10.47
CA PHE A 22 37.85 -10.35 -10.11
C PHE A 22 36.54 -9.65 -9.77
N ASP A 23 36.50 -8.89 -8.66
CA ASP A 23 35.45 -7.97 -8.16
C ASP A 23 34.08 -8.14 -8.82
N LYS A 24 33.52 -9.35 -8.67
CA LYS A 24 32.38 -9.86 -9.47
C LYS A 24 31.19 -8.91 -9.45
N LEU A 25 30.91 -8.31 -8.29
CA LEU A 25 29.74 -7.47 -8.06
C LEU A 25 29.86 -6.08 -8.69
N PHE A 26 31.07 -5.55 -8.83
CA PHE A 26 31.30 -4.24 -9.45
C PHE A 26 30.91 -4.23 -10.94
N TYR A 27 31.26 -5.29 -11.68
CA TYR A 27 30.92 -5.39 -13.10
C TYR A 27 29.43 -5.48 -13.37
N LEU A 28 28.68 -6.15 -12.49
CA LEU A 28 27.23 -6.28 -12.64
C LEU A 28 26.55 -4.92 -12.36
N LEU A 29 26.99 -4.20 -11.32
CA LEU A 29 26.55 -2.84 -11.03
C LEU A 29 26.87 -1.87 -12.19
N LEU A 30 28.09 -1.91 -12.70
CA LEU A 30 28.53 -1.11 -13.84
C LEU A 30 27.69 -1.43 -15.09
N GLY A 31 27.46 -2.72 -15.37
CA GLY A 31 26.65 -3.17 -16.50
C GLY A 31 25.22 -2.62 -16.44
N ILE A 32 24.59 -2.68 -15.26
CA ILE A 32 23.26 -2.10 -15.02
C ILE A 32 23.25 -0.61 -15.40
N ILE A 33 24.18 0.16 -14.82
CA ILE A 33 24.27 1.62 -15.02
C ILE A 33 24.47 1.94 -16.50
N ILE A 34 25.44 1.31 -17.15
CA ILE A 34 25.74 1.54 -18.57
C ILE A 34 24.53 1.19 -19.43
N THR A 35 23.86 0.05 -19.19
CA THR A 35 22.74 -0.39 -20.03
C THR A 35 21.58 0.58 -19.99
N TYR A 36 21.15 1.00 -18.79
CA TYR A 36 20.05 1.95 -18.65
C TYR A 36 20.44 3.35 -19.14
N LEU A 37 21.67 3.82 -18.88
CA LEU A 37 22.13 5.11 -19.40
C LEU A 37 22.24 5.12 -20.92
N THR A 38 22.75 4.06 -21.55
CA THR A 38 22.80 3.98 -23.02
C THR A 38 21.40 4.00 -23.61
N HIS A 39 20.42 3.31 -22.99
CA HIS A 39 19.04 3.38 -23.44
C HIS A 39 18.45 4.79 -23.27
N LEU A 40 18.73 5.48 -22.16
CA LEU A 40 18.29 6.87 -21.93
C LEU A 40 18.91 7.84 -22.94
N ILE A 41 20.22 7.74 -23.18
CA ILE A 41 20.93 8.59 -24.15
C ILE A 41 20.36 8.38 -25.56
N TRP A 42 20.06 7.14 -25.93
CA TRP A 42 19.39 6.85 -27.19
C TRP A 42 17.98 7.46 -27.24
N PHE A 43 17.20 7.32 -26.17
CA PHE A 43 15.84 7.85 -26.08
C PHE A 43 15.79 9.38 -26.21
N LEU A 44 16.86 10.07 -25.81
CA LEU A 44 17.05 11.52 -25.94
C LEU A 44 17.68 11.95 -27.28
N ASN A 45 17.66 11.08 -28.30
CA ASN A 45 18.23 11.33 -29.62
C ASN A 45 19.76 11.50 -29.62
N THR A 46 20.48 10.84 -28.71
CA THR A 46 21.95 10.84 -28.63
C THR A 46 22.60 12.23 -28.61
N PRO A 47 22.29 13.09 -27.63
CA PRO A 47 22.76 14.48 -27.62
C PRO A 47 24.27 14.60 -27.40
N LEU A 48 24.87 13.60 -26.74
CA LEU A 48 26.33 13.51 -26.53
C LEU A 48 27.11 13.36 -27.85
N PHE A 49 26.44 12.99 -28.95
CA PHE A 49 27.05 12.83 -30.26
C PHE A 49 26.67 13.95 -31.24
N GLY A 50 26.23 15.10 -30.73
CA GLY A 50 25.99 16.31 -31.52
C GLY A 50 24.58 16.47 -32.09
N ASN A 51 23.65 15.59 -31.71
CA ASN A 51 22.24 15.71 -32.06
C ASN A 51 21.49 16.64 -31.09
N ASP A 52 20.42 17.25 -31.57
CA ASP A 52 19.51 18.00 -30.71
C ASP A 52 18.73 17.07 -29.77
N ILE A 53 18.49 17.55 -28.54
CA ILE A 53 17.70 16.84 -27.54
C ILE A 53 16.26 16.71 -28.06
N ALA A 54 15.90 15.50 -28.48
CA ALA A 54 14.59 15.16 -28.98
C ALA A 54 14.18 13.77 -28.45
N ILE A 55 12.87 13.55 -28.29
CA ILE A 55 12.35 12.25 -27.84
C ILE A 55 12.26 11.31 -29.04
N VAL A 56 12.96 10.18 -28.99
CA VAL A 56 12.88 9.13 -29.99
C VAL A 56 11.97 8.01 -29.48
N SER A 57 10.87 7.77 -30.19
CA SER A 57 9.85 6.77 -29.83
C SER A 57 9.86 5.52 -30.71
N GLU A 58 10.51 5.58 -31.89
CA GLU A 58 10.63 4.43 -32.78
C GLU A 58 11.94 3.67 -32.56
N PRO A 59 11.91 2.33 -32.53
CA PRO A 59 10.75 1.47 -32.71
C PRO A 59 9.90 1.33 -31.43
N GLY A 60 8.57 1.27 -31.58
CA GLY A 60 7.64 1.24 -30.44
C GLY A 60 7.89 0.11 -29.42
N PHE A 61 8.48 -1.02 -29.84
CA PHE A 61 8.82 -2.14 -28.96
C PHE A 61 10.05 -1.92 -28.05
N HIS A 62 10.78 -0.81 -28.18
CA HIS A 62 11.95 -0.48 -27.34
C HIS A 62 11.66 -0.56 -25.83
N ILE A 63 10.43 -0.25 -25.40
CA ILE A 63 10.04 -0.27 -23.98
C ILE A 63 10.12 -1.68 -23.37
N PHE A 64 9.81 -2.73 -24.14
CA PHE A 64 9.89 -4.10 -23.64
C PHE A 64 11.32 -4.52 -23.33
N PHE A 65 12.31 -3.94 -24.02
CA PHE A 65 13.70 -4.20 -23.73
C PHE A 65 14.12 -3.73 -22.33
N LEU A 66 13.53 -2.66 -21.79
CA LEU A 66 13.79 -2.23 -20.42
C LEU A 66 13.39 -3.31 -19.40
N LEU A 67 12.26 -3.99 -19.63
CA LEU A 67 11.81 -5.11 -18.80
C LEU A 67 12.76 -6.31 -18.96
N VAL A 68 13.21 -6.59 -20.18
CA VAL A 68 14.17 -7.66 -20.46
C VAL A 68 15.50 -7.41 -19.74
N TYR A 69 16.05 -6.19 -19.79
CA TYR A 69 17.27 -5.84 -19.06
C TYR A 69 17.11 -6.07 -17.55
N MET A 70 15.98 -5.62 -16.98
CA MET A 70 15.67 -5.81 -15.58
C MET A 70 15.66 -7.29 -15.21
N ILE A 71 15.03 -8.14 -16.04
CA ILE A 71 14.97 -9.60 -15.84
C ILE A 71 16.37 -10.22 -15.95
N ILE A 72 17.18 -9.83 -16.94
CA ILE A 72 18.53 -10.38 -17.13
C ILE A 72 19.41 -10.10 -15.91
N TYR A 73 19.45 -8.85 -15.46
CA TYR A 73 20.24 -8.47 -14.28
C TYR A 73 19.71 -9.11 -13.00
N ALA A 74 18.38 -9.21 -12.84
CA ALA A 74 17.79 -9.92 -11.72
C ALA A 74 18.12 -11.43 -11.75
N ALA A 75 18.09 -12.07 -12.92
CA ALA A 75 18.43 -13.47 -13.09
C ALA A 75 19.90 -13.75 -12.75
N GLY A 76 20.79 -12.80 -13.05
CA GLY A 76 22.21 -12.87 -12.66
C GLY A 76 22.38 -13.08 -11.16
N LEU A 77 21.68 -12.30 -10.34
CA LEU A 77 21.74 -12.42 -8.89
C LEU A 77 20.94 -13.62 -8.35
N LEU A 78 19.76 -13.92 -8.91
CA LEU A 78 18.92 -15.08 -8.55
C LEU A 78 19.60 -16.45 -8.73
N THR A 79 20.65 -16.51 -9.53
CA THR A 79 21.33 -17.76 -9.88
C THR A 79 22.67 -17.95 -9.18
N ARG A 80 23.06 -16.99 -8.33
CA ARG A 80 24.15 -17.11 -7.36
C ARG A 80 23.84 -18.22 -6.35
N THR A 81 24.87 -18.88 -5.84
CA THR A 81 24.74 -19.79 -4.69
C THR A 81 24.31 -18.97 -3.47
N PRO A 82 23.23 -19.36 -2.77
CA PRO A 82 22.72 -18.60 -1.64
C PRO A 82 23.81 -18.48 -0.56
N SER A 83 24.24 -17.26 -0.26
CA SER A 83 25.05 -16.98 0.92
C SER A 83 24.13 -16.79 2.12
N VAL A 84 24.62 -17.14 3.31
CA VAL A 84 23.85 -17.04 4.57
C VAL A 84 23.51 -15.57 4.91
N LEU A 85 24.33 -14.64 4.44
CA LEU A 85 24.12 -13.19 4.57
C LEU A 85 24.16 -12.56 3.18
N GLU A 86 23.25 -11.60 2.95
CA GLU A 86 23.32 -10.71 1.78
C GLU A 86 24.50 -9.76 1.97
N GLU A 87 25.35 -9.67 0.95
CA GLU A 87 26.42 -8.68 0.95
C GLU A 87 25.84 -7.30 0.59
N GLU A 88 26.42 -6.21 1.12
CA GLU A 88 25.98 -4.84 0.82
C GLU A 88 25.91 -4.55 -0.69
N PHE A 89 26.78 -5.20 -1.46
CA PHE A 89 26.80 -5.13 -2.92
C PHE A 89 25.61 -5.81 -3.59
N ASP A 90 25.06 -6.90 -3.05
CA ASP A 90 23.86 -7.57 -3.60
C ASP A 90 22.63 -6.66 -3.49
N ILE A 91 22.53 -5.97 -2.34
CA ILE A 91 21.49 -4.98 -2.08
C ILE A 91 21.65 -3.82 -3.06
N SER A 92 22.87 -3.30 -3.23
CA SER A 92 23.18 -2.20 -4.15
C SER A 92 22.82 -2.56 -5.59
N ILE A 93 23.17 -3.75 -6.06
CA ILE A 93 22.80 -4.25 -7.40
C ILE A 93 21.28 -4.29 -7.59
N SER A 94 20.56 -4.88 -6.62
CA SER A 94 19.10 -5.00 -6.70
C SER A 94 18.44 -3.62 -6.70
N PHE A 95 18.91 -2.73 -5.84
CA PHE A 95 18.43 -1.36 -5.70
C PHE A 95 18.66 -0.56 -6.99
N THR A 96 19.87 -0.57 -7.54
CA THR A 96 20.21 0.13 -8.78
C THR A 96 19.41 -0.42 -9.96
N ASN A 97 19.26 -1.74 -10.09
CA ASN A 97 18.47 -2.34 -11.17
C ASN A 97 16.99 -1.92 -11.09
N VAL A 98 16.41 -1.96 -9.88
CA VAL A 98 15.01 -1.58 -9.67
C VAL A 98 14.80 -0.09 -9.92
N ILE A 99 15.64 0.80 -9.39
CA ILE A 99 15.46 2.24 -9.51
C ILE A 99 15.67 2.71 -10.94
N LEU A 100 16.76 2.30 -11.60
CA LEU A 100 17.01 2.71 -12.98
C LEU A 100 15.99 2.08 -13.92
N GLY A 101 15.64 0.80 -13.72
CA GLY A 101 14.61 0.12 -14.49
C GLY A 101 13.23 0.78 -14.35
N LEU A 102 12.76 0.99 -13.12
CA LEU A 102 11.48 1.64 -12.83
C LEU A 102 11.46 3.09 -13.32
N GLY A 103 12.50 3.86 -13.00
CA GLY A 103 12.60 5.28 -13.34
C GLY A 103 12.57 5.49 -14.85
N LEU A 104 13.45 4.80 -15.58
CA LEU A 104 13.51 4.93 -17.03
C LEU A 104 12.23 4.42 -17.70
N PHE A 105 11.70 3.27 -17.28
CA PHE A 105 10.45 2.74 -17.82
C PHE A 105 9.28 3.71 -17.63
N THR A 106 9.21 4.37 -16.47
CA THR A 106 8.18 5.36 -16.16
C THR A 106 8.34 6.62 -17.01
N ILE A 107 9.56 7.13 -17.17
CA ILE A 107 9.85 8.29 -18.04
C ILE A 107 9.43 7.99 -19.48
N VAL A 108 9.82 6.83 -20.02
CA VAL A 108 9.45 6.42 -21.38
C VAL A 108 7.92 6.33 -21.50
N CYS A 109 7.23 5.65 -20.57
CA CYS A 109 5.76 5.54 -20.59
C CYS A 109 5.06 6.91 -20.62
N LEU A 110 5.47 7.85 -19.75
CA LEU A 110 4.84 9.16 -19.62
C LEU A 110 5.06 10.04 -20.86
N LEU A 111 6.21 9.91 -21.51
CA LEU A 111 6.60 10.77 -22.64
C LEU A 111 6.14 10.24 -23.99
N THR A 112 6.05 8.92 -24.19
CA THR A 112 5.74 8.33 -25.52
C THR A 112 4.45 7.52 -25.58
N LEU A 113 3.96 6.96 -24.46
CA LEU A 113 2.87 5.97 -24.47
C LEU A 113 1.70 6.37 -23.57
N LYS A 114 1.33 7.65 -23.57
CA LYS A 114 0.30 8.22 -22.67
C LYS A 114 -1.00 7.41 -22.62
N GLU A 115 -1.49 6.97 -23.78
CA GLU A 115 -2.74 6.20 -23.89
C GLU A 115 -2.65 4.77 -23.34
N TYR A 116 -1.44 4.21 -23.26
CA TYR A 116 -1.21 2.82 -22.88
C TYR A 116 -0.43 2.67 -21.56
N ILE A 117 -0.27 3.75 -20.78
CA ILE A 117 0.46 3.72 -19.49
C ILE A 117 -0.07 2.62 -18.59
N PHE A 118 -1.40 2.46 -18.51
CA PHE A 118 -2.05 1.45 -17.68
C PHE A 118 -1.50 0.04 -17.92
N ILE A 119 -1.52 -0.42 -19.18
CA ILE A 119 -1.13 -1.78 -19.56
C ILE A 119 0.36 -2.02 -19.30
N HIS A 120 1.21 -1.04 -19.65
CA HIS A 120 2.67 -1.16 -19.48
C HIS A 120 3.07 -1.17 -18.00
N MET A 121 2.41 -0.36 -17.17
CA MET A 121 2.65 -0.33 -15.72
C MET A 121 2.16 -1.59 -15.01
N ILE A 122 1.03 -2.17 -15.44
CA ILE A 122 0.61 -3.49 -14.97
C ILE A 122 1.66 -4.55 -15.33
N LEU A 123 2.14 -4.55 -16.58
CA LEU A 123 3.15 -5.51 -17.01
C LEU A 123 4.42 -5.42 -16.16
N PHE A 124 4.92 -4.20 -15.90
CA PHE A 124 6.04 -3.98 -15.00
C PHE A 124 5.75 -4.50 -13.58
N SER A 125 4.55 -4.20 -13.07
CA SER A 125 4.12 -4.61 -11.73
C SER A 125 4.10 -6.13 -11.56
N VAL A 126 3.56 -6.85 -12.56
CA VAL A 126 3.50 -8.31 -12.58
C VAL A 126 4.90 -8.91 -12.63
N ILE A 127 5.77 -8.41 -13.53
CA ILE A 127 7.15 -8.92 -13.64
C ILE A 127 7.92 -8.69 -12.33
N SER A 128 7.78 -7.51 -11.74
CA SER A 128 8.42 -7.18 -10.46
C SER A 128 7.88 -8.05 -9.32
N LEU A 129 6.58 -8.34 -9.29
CA LEU A 129 6.01 -9.27 -8.31
C LEU A 129 6.56 -10.68 -8.47
N ILE A 130 6.64 -11.19 -9.71
CA ILE A 130 7.22 -12.50 -10.01
C ILE A 130 8.68 -12.56 -9.54
N LEU A 131 9.48 -11.52 -9.81
CA LEU A 131 10.86 -11.45 -9.34
C LEU A 131 10.92 -11.45 -7.81
N ALA A 132 10.07 -10.70 -7.12
CA ALA A 132 10.00 -10.70 -5.66
C ALA A 132 9.72 -12.10 -5.10
N ILE A 133 8.76 -12.83 -5.71
CA ILE A 133 8.43 -14.21 -5.34
C ILE A 133 9.64 -15.13 -5.56
N LEU A 134 10.32 -15.01 -6.70
CA LEU A 134 11.50 -15.83 -7.02
C LEU A 134 12.64 -15.59 -6.03
N TYR A 135 12.92 -14.33 -5.66
CA TYR A 135 13.93 -14.00 -4.64
C TYR A 135 13.55 -14.59 -3.28
N ARG A 136 12.27 -14.55 -2.90
CA ARG A 136 11.81 -15.14 -1.65
C ARG A 136 11.97 -16.65 -1.63
N VAL A 137 11.54 -17.33 -2.68
CA VAL A 137 11.49 -18.81 -2.73
C VAL A 137 12.87 -19.40 -2.93
N LYS A 138 13.67 -18.83 -3.85
CA LYS A 138 14.93 -19.44 -4.29
C LYS A 138 16.13 -19.03 -3.44
N THR A 139 16.28 -17.74 -3.16
CA THR A 139 17.46 -17.21 -2.45
C THR A 139 17.17 -16.85 -1.00
N LYS A 140 15.88 -16.83 -0.59
CA LYS A 140 15.42 -16.35 0.72
C LYS A 140 15.89 -14.92 1.03
N SER A 141 16.22 -14.15 -0.02
CA SER A 141 16.67 -12.78 0.13
C SER A 141 15.55 -11.92 0.69
N LYS A 142 15.85 -11.13 1.74
CA LYS A 142 14.89 -10.21 2.34
C LYS A 142 14.87 -8.87 1.61
N HIS A 143 16.03 -8.31 1.27
CA HIS A 143 16.09 -6.96 0.71
C HIS A 143 15.65 -6.94 -0.76
N SER A 144 16.15 -7.85 -1.60
CA SER A 144 15.73 -7.92 -3.01
C SER A 144 14.23 -8.20 -3.13
N THR A 145 13.70 -9.15 -2.35
CA THR A 145 12.25 -9.42 -2.29
C THR A 145 11.46 -8.15 -1.98
N ASN A 146 11.89 -7.39 -0.97
CA ASN A 146 11.23 -6.16 -0.57
C ASN A 146 11.28 -5.08 -1.66
N LEU A 147 12.44 -4.88 -2.30
CA LEU A 147 12.63 -3.88 -3.35
C LEU A 147 11.73 -4.16 -4.57
N TYR A 148 11.72 -5.39 -5.06
CA TYR A 148 10.87 -5.75 -6.21
C TYR A 148 9.38 -5.73 -5.86
N ALA A 149 9.00 -6.11 -4.65
CA ALA A 149 7.61 -6.01 -4.20
C ALA A 149 7.15 -4.56 -4.05
N LEU A 150 8.02 -3.65 -3.59
CA LEU A 150 7.74 -2.22 -3.57
C LEU A 150 7.62 -1.62 -4.97
N ALA A 151 8.50 -2.01 -5.90
CA ALA A 151 8.41 -1.59 -7.29
C ALA A 151 7.10 -2.05 -7.94
N SER A 152 6.66 -3.28 -7.63
CA SER A 152 5.36 -3.81 -8.04
C SER A 152 4.20 -2.97 -7.50
N ALA A 153 4.21 -2.63 -6.20
CA ALA A 153 3.18 -1.80 -5.59
C ALA A 153 3.14 -0.39 -6.18
N ILE A 154 4.29 0.26 -6.39
CA ILE A 154 4.39 1.60 -6.98
C ILE A 154 3.83 1.62 -8.40
N THR A 155 4.25 0.67 -9.25
CA THR A 155 3.77 0.60 -10.64
C THR A 155 2.29 0.24 -10.74
N LEU A 156 1.80 -0.63 -9.85
CA LEU A 156 0.36 -0.88 -9.74
C LEU A 156 -0.38 0.42 -9.38
N SER A 157 0.12 1.21 -8.43
CA SER A 157 -0.48 2.50 -8.08
C SER A 157 -0.51 3.46 -9.27
N ILE A 158 0.59 3.59 -10.02
CA ILE A 158 0.64 4.42 -11.23
C ILE A 158 -0.37 3.93 -12.28
N SER A 159 -0.51 2.61 -12.45
CA SER A 159 -1.49 2.02 -13.36
C SER A 159 -2.93 2.35 -12.97
N LEU A 160 -3.27 2.28 -11.67
CA LEU A 160 -4.61 2.60 -11.20
C LEU A 160 -4.92 4.09 -11.40
N ILE A 161 -3.95 4.96 -11.16
CA ILE A 161 -4.08 6.40 -11.40
C ILE A 161 -4.32 6.67 -12.89
N SER A 162 -3.57 6.02 -13.78
CA SER A 162 -3.70 6.25 -15.22
C SER A 162 -5.00 5.70 -15.80
N TYR A 163 -5.54 4.61 -15.26
CA TYR A 163 -6.80 4.01 -15.73
C TYR A 163 -8.04 4.71 -15.19
N PHE A 164 -8.12 4.93 -13.87
CA PHE A 164 -9.31 5.50 -13.26
C PHE A 164 -9.33 7.03 -13.28
N GLY A 165 -8.15 7.67 -13.36
CA GLY A 165 -8.02 9.12 -13.20
C GLY A 165 -8.29 9.58 -11.76
N LEU A 166 -7.80 10.76 -11.40
CA LEU A 166 -8.12 11.38 -10.11
C LEU A 166 -9.45 12.16 -10.23
N PRO A 167 -10.36 12.07 -9.23
CA PRO A 167 -10.19 11.44 -7.91
C PRO A 167 -10.63 9.97 -7.82
N ALA A 168 -11.18 9.37 -8.87
CA ALA A 168 -11.74 8.02 -8.83
C ALA A 168 -10.70 6.94 -8.45
N ALA A 169 -9.42 7.16 -8.78
CA ALA A 169 -8.32 6.26 -8.44
C ALA A 169 -8.04 6.13 -6.93
N PHE A 170 -8.50 7.05 -6.07
CA PHE A 170 -8.22 6.97 -4.63
C PHE A 170 -8.78 5.70 -4.01
N THR A 171 -10.03 5.33 -4.33
CA THR A 171 -10.67 4.12 -3.79
C THR A 171 -9.88 2.85 -4.09
N PRO A 172 -9.55 2.51 -5.36
CA PRO A 172 -8.77 1.31 -5.64
C PRO A 172 -7.34 1.38 -5.07
N LEU A 173 -6.70 2.56 -5.00
CA LEU A 173 -5.38 2.74 -4.36
C LEU A 173 -5.40 2.38 -2.86
N ILE A 174 -6.45 2.79 -2.16
CA ILE A 174 -6.65 2.45 -0.75
C ILE A 174 -6.84 0.95 -0.58
N TRP A 175 -7.69 0.33 -1.40
CA TRP A 175 -7.92 -1.12 -1.37
C TRP A 175 -6.69 -1.95 -1.73
N GLN A 176 -5.85 -1.46 -2.65
CA GLN A 176 -4.55 -2.07 -2.98
C GLN A 176 -3.67 -2.23 -1.73
N SER A 177 -3.78 -1.33 -0.75
CA SER A 177 -2.98 -1.39 0.48
C SER A 177 -3.14 -2.71 1.25
N ILE A 178 -4.33 -3.34 1.22
CA ILE A 178 -4.56 -4.64 1.86
C ILE A 178 -3.75 -5.75 1.17
N ILE A 179 -3.69 -5.74 -0.17
CA ILE A 179 -2.92 -6.71 -0.95
C ILE A 179 -1.44 -6.60 -0.58
N VAL A 180 -0.93 -5.36 -0.48
CA VAL A 180 0.45 -5.09 -0.12
C VAL A 180 0.76 -5.56 1.30
N ILE A 181 -0.14 -5.37 2.27
CA ILE A 181 0.02 -5.91 3.64
C ILE A 181 0.03 -7.44 3.64
N ALA A 182 -0.84 -8.08 2.85
CA ALA A 182 -0.87 -9.54 2.73
C ALA A 182 0.46 -10.08 2.19
N LEU A 183 1.02 -9.44 1.16
CA LEU A 183 2.35 -9.75 0.64
C LEU A 183 3.45 -9.49 1.69
N ALA A 184 3.36 -8.41 2.46
CA ALA A 184 4.31 -8.09 3.52
C ALA A 184 4.40 -9.20 4.56
N ILE A 185 3.25 -9.74 4.96
CA ILE A 185 3.14 -10.84 5.91
C ILE A 185 3.73 -12.12 5.32
N TRP A 186 3.39 -12.44 4.07
CA TRP A 186 3.90 -13.65 3.42
C TRP A 186 5.42 -13.61 3.23
N PHE A 187 5.97 -12.44 2.91
CA PHE A 187 7.40 -12.19 2.82
C PHE A 187 8.06 -11.97 4.17
N GLU A 188 7.29 -11.94 5.27
CA GLU A 188 7.78 -11.61 6.62
C GLU A 188 8.63 -10.32 6.63
N SER A 189 8.24 -9.35 5.80
CA SER A 189 8.99 -8.12 5.56
C SER A 189 8.42 -6.95 6.36
N LYS A 190 9.18 -6.56 7.39
CA LYS A 190 8.92 -5.37 8.22
C LYS A 190 8.90 -4.08 7.40
N SER A 191 9.89 -3.94 6.50
CA SER A 191 10.04 -2.74 5.69
C SER A 191 8.86 -2.56 4.75
N LEU A 192 8.33 -3.64 4.18
CA LEU A 192 7.17 -3.59 3.28
C LEU A 192 5.93 -3.06 3.98
N VAL A 193 5.69 -3.48 5.24
CA VAL A 193 4.59 -2.94 6.06
C VAL A 193 4.75 -1.44 6.28
N VAL A 194 5.94 -0.98 6.63
CA VAL A 194 6.23 0.44 6.89
C VAL A 194 6.05 1.27 5.62
N SER A 195 6.61 0.83 4.50
CA SER A 195 6.48 1.52 3.21
C SER A 195 5.02 1.58 2.76
N ASN A 196 4.25 0.49 2.88
CA ASN A 196 2.82 0.50 2.58
C ASN A 196 2.05 1.48 3.46
N PHE A 197 2.39 1.56 4.75
CA PHE A 197 1.77 2.52 5.66
C PHE A 197 2.08 3.98 5.26
N ILE A 198 3.32 4.27 4.87
CA ILE A 198 3.69 5.60 4.35
C ILE A 198 2.91 5.92 3.06
N ILE A 199 2.82 4.96 2.12
CA ILE A 199 2.04 5.12 0.87
C ILE A 199 0.57 5.37 1.17
N PHE A 200 -0.02 4.60 2.10
CA PHE A 200 -1.40 4.80 2.55
C PHE A 200 -1.63 6.21 3.12
N LEU A 201 -0.72 6.71 3.95
CA LEU A 201 -0.79 8.08 4.46
C LEU A 201 -0.68 9.13 3.34
N MET A 202 0.24 8.95 2.39
CA MET A 202 0.37 9.85 1.25
C MET A 202 -0.91 9.88 0.41
N ILE A 203 -1.54 8.73 0.18
CA ILE A 203 -2.83 8.64 -0.54
C ILE A 203 -3.93 9.36 0.25
N LEU A 204 -4.01 9.17 1.57
CA LEU A 204 -4.96 9.87 2.44
C LEU A 204 -4.76 11.40 2.37
N PHE A 205 -3.53 11.90 2.53
CA PHE A 205 -3.26 13.33 2.45
C PHE A 205 -3.55 13.89 1.06
N ALA A 206 -3.15 13.17 0.01
CA ALA A 206 -3.46 13.56 -1.36
C ALA A 206 -4.98 13.63 -1.61
N TYR A 207 -5.75 12.68 -1.07
CA TYR A 207 -7.21 12.71 -1.13
C TYR A 207 -7.77 13.96 -0.43
N LEU A 208 -7.38 14.20 0.82
CA LEU A 208 -7.84 15.36 1.61
C LEU A 208 -7.53 16.71 0.95
N LEU A 209 -6.39 16.81 0.23
CA LEU A 209 -6.00 18.03 -0.48
C LEU A 209 -6.67 18.19 -1.84
N SER A 210 -7.04 17.07 -2.49
CA SER A 210 -7.54 17.08 -3.87
C SER A 210 -9.07 17.17 -3.97
N THR A 211 -9.80 16.68 -2.96
CA THR A 211 -11.27 16.59 -3.02
C THR A 211 -11.92 17.58 -2.06
N LYS A 212 -12.92 18.32 -2.56
CA LYS A 212 -13.69 19.29 -1.76
C LYS A 212 -14.82 18.67 -0.92
N GLY A 213 -15.07 17.38 -1.09
CA GLY A 213 -16.11 16.65 -0.36
C GLY A 213 -15.65 15.23 -0.04
N PHE A 214 -16.17 14.69 1.04
CA PHE A 214 -15.91 13.35 1.53
C PHE A 214 -17.04 12.44 1.02
N GLY A 215 -16.64 11.27 0.52
CA GLY A 215 -17.58 10.35 -0.12
C GLY A 215 -17.27 8.91 0.22
N PHE A 216 -17.65 8.01 -0.69
CA PHE A 216 -17.40 6.58 -0.58
C PHE A 216 -15.91 6.24 -0.36
N THR A 217 -15.00 7.07 -0.86
CA THR A 217 -13.56 6.95 -0.65
C THR A 217 -13.20 7.05 0.83
N THR A 218 -13.77 8.00 1.58
CA THR A 218 -13.50 8.19 3.02
C THR A 218 -13.95 7.00 3.85
N VAL A 219 -15.10 6.43 3.51
CA VAL A 219 -15.59 5.16 4.07
C VAL A 219 -14.56 4.07 3.81
N SER A 220 -14.07 3.94 2.57
CA SER A 220 -13.06 2.96 2.17
C SER A 220 -11.74 3.13 2.94
N ILE A 221 -11.26 4.35 3.16
CA ILE A 221 -10.10 4.65 4.01
C ILE A 221 -10.30 4.08 5.40
N GLY A 222 -11.47 4.33 6.00
CA GLY A 222 -11.78 3.86 7.34
C GLY A 222 -11.82 2.34 7.45
N PHE A 223 -12.51 1.67 6.51
CA PHE A 223 -12.57 0.22 6.47
C PHE A 223 -11.20 -0.41 6.24
N VAL A 224 -10.43 0.07 5.26
CA VAL A 224 -9.07 -0.42 5.02
C VAL A 224 -8.18 -0.17 6.24
N GLY A 225 -8.34 0.95 6.95
CA GLY A 225 -7.66 1.21 8.21
C GLY A 225 -7.97 0.16 9.28
N LEU A 226 -9.26 -0.14 9.52
CA LEU A 226 -9.67 -1.19 10.47
C LEU A 226 -9.09 -2.56 10.10
N ILE A 227 -9.23 -2.95 8.83
CA ILE A 227 -8.76 -4.25 8.33
C ILE A 227 -7.24 -4.34 8.47
N SER A 228 -6.50 -3.29 8.06
CA SER A 228 -5.04 -3.22 8.17
C SER A 228 -4.57 -3.33 9.62
N ALA A 229 -5.19 -2.58 10.54
CA ALA A 229 -4.91 -2.69 11.97
C ALA A 229 -5.16 -4.10 12.50
N ARG A 230 -6.22 -4.77 12.02
CA ARG A 230 -6.56 -6.12 12.46
C ARG A 230 -5.59 -7.17 11.93
N ILE A 231 -5.27 -7.12 10.64
CA ILE A 231 -4.32 -8.02 9.98
C ILE A 231 -2.95 -7.92 10.67
N LEU A 232 -2.47 -6.70 10.94
CA LEU A 232 -1.22 -6.48 11.65
C LEU A 232 -1.24 -6.95 13.10
N ASN A 233 -2.38 -6.82 13.79
CA ASN A 233 -2.55 -7.34 15.14
C ASN A 233 -2.45 -8.88 15.19
N TRP A 234 -3.02 -9.56 14.18
CA TRP A 234 -3.00 -11.02 14.12
C TRP A 234 -1.60 -11.56 13.82
N GLN A 235 -0.83 -10.87 12.99
CA GLN A 235 0.52 -11.31 12.58
C GLN A 235 1.65 -10.64 13.39
N LYS A 236 1.35 -10.21 14.63
CA LYS A 236 2.31 -9.51 15.50
C LYS A 236 3.58 -10.33 15.74
N ASP A 237 3.43 -11.63 15.98
CA ASP A 237 4.55 -12.52 16.31
C ASP A 237 5.45 -12.79 15.10
N ARG A 238 4.85 -12.94 13.91
CA ARG A 238 5.61 -13.12 12.66
C ARG A 238 6.43 -11.90 12.28
N LEU A 239 5.91 -10.70 12.55
CA LEU A 239 6.51 -9.46 12.08
C LEU A 239 7.53 -8.85 13.07
N THR A 240 7.75 -9.40 14.27
CA THR A 240 8.73 -8.96 15.30
C THR A 240 8.97 -7.43 15.39
N LEU A 241 7.94 -6.62 15.13
CA LEU A 241 8.04 -5.16 14.89
C LEU A 241 7.37 -4.40 16.04
N GLN A 242 7.72 -3.12 16.15
CA GLN A 242 6.90 -2.07 16.80
C GLN A 242 5.59 -1.81 16.02
N THR A 243 4.87 -2.87 15.60
CA THR A 243 3.60 -2.81 14.87
C THR A 243 2.51 -2.09 15.65
N GLU A 244 2.72 -1.85 16.95
CA GLU A 244 1.77 -1.18 17.81
C GLU A 244 1.50 0.26 17.38
N PHE A 245 2.54 1.02 17.00
CA PHE A 245 2.37 2.39 16.53
C PHE A 245 1.56 2.41 15.24
N LEU A 246 1.96 1.64 14.22
CA LEU A 246 1.27 1.58 12.94
C LEU A 246 -0.19 1.14 13.09
N ARG A 247 -0.44 0.09 13.87
CA ARG A 247 -1.79 -0.41 14.17
C ARG A 247 -2.64 0.67 14.83
N ASN A 248 -2.10 1.40 15.81
CA ASN A 248 -2.84 2.45 16.50
C ASN A 248 -3.15 3.60 15.55
N THR A 249 -2.22 3.99 14.69
CA THR A 249 -2.47 5.04 13.70
C THR A 249 -3.55 4.64 12.70
N TYR A 250 -3.53 3.40 12.21
CA TYR A 250 -4.62 2.87 11.38
C TYR A 250 -5.98 2.89 12.09
N LEU A 251 -6.03 2.54 13.39
CA LEU A 251 -7.26 2.62 14.19
C LEU A 251 -7.73 4.06 14.40
N ILE A 252 -6.82 5.01 14.63
CA ILE A 252 -7.15 6.43 14.78
C ILE A 252 -7.72 6.98 13.46
N ILE A 253 -7.08 6.65 12.34
CA ILE A 253 -7.56 7.05 11.00
C ILE A 253 -8.97 6.49 10.78
N ALA A 254 -9.19 5.20 11.06
CA ALA A 254 -10.51 4.60 10.96
C ALA A 254 -11.55 5.24 11.89
N PHE A 255 -11.15 5.53 13.12
CA PHE A 255 -12.01 6.16 14.12
C PHE A 255 -12.46 7.57 13.69
N ILE A 256 -11.63 8.31 12.97
CA ILE A 256 -11.98 9.65 12.48
C ILE A 256 -12.78 9.54 11.18
N THR A 257 -12.30 8.76 10.21
CA THR A 257 -12.85 8.72 8.85
C THR A 257 -14.23 8.08 8.77
N ILE A 258 -14.51 7.02 9.54
CA ILE A 258 -15.81 6.33 9.48
C ILE A 258 -16.96 7.22 10.00
N PRO A 259 -16.93 7.76 11.23
CA PRO A 259 -17.99 8.65 11.70
C PRO A 259 -18.15 9.88 10.81
N PHE A 260 -17.04 10.49 10.38
CA PHE A 260 -17.08 11.66 9.51
C PHE A 260 -17.77 11.35 8.18
N SER A 261 -17.45 10.20 7.57
CA SER A 261 -18.11 9.77 6.34
C SER A 261 -19.60 9.50 6.49
N LEU A 262 -20.05 8.98 7.64
CA LEU A 262 -21.48 8.77 7.90
C LEU A 262 -22.23 10.09 8.02
N ILE A 263 -21.62 11.10 8.63
CA ILE A 263 -22.21 12.44 8.78
C ILE A 263 -22.41 13.12 7.43
N GLU A 264 -21.49 12.93 6.48
CA GLU A 264 -21.58 13.58 5.17
C GLU A 264 -22.43 12.82 4.15
N VAL A 265 -22.43 11.49 4.19
CA VAL A 265 -23.14 10.66 3.21
C VAL A 265 -24.63 10.53 3.54
N LEU A 266 -25.00 10.56 4.82
CA LEU A 266 -26.38 10.34 5.25
C LEU A 266 -27.14 11.66 5.41
N SER A 267 -28.45 11.62 5.17
CA SER A 267 -29.30 12.75 5.55
C SER A 267 -29.34 12.91 7.06
N ILE A 268 -29.61 14.14 7.49
CA ILE A 268 -29.57 14.58 8.88
C ILE A 268 -30.37 13.66 9.83
N GLU A 269 -31.52 13.14 9.37
CA GLU A 269 -32.38 12.22 10.11
C GLU A 269 -31.71 10.88 10.48
N TYR A 270 -30.77 10.38 9.68
CA TYR A 270 -30.13 9.06 9.90
C TYR A 270 -28.76 9.13 10.58
N ILE A 271 -28.18 10.32 10.72
CA ILE A 271 -26.83 10.49 11.28
C ILE A 271 -26.78 9.93 12.71
N GLY A 272 -27.73 10.32 13.57
CA GLY A 272 -27.79 9.86 14.96
C GLY A 272 -27.88 8.33 15.06
N LEU A 273 -28.79 7.72 14.29
CA LEU A 273 -28.97 6.27 14.26
C LEU A 273 -27.71 5.54 13.74
N SER A 274 -27.06 6.08 12.71
CA SER A 274 -25.84 5.50 12.15
C SER A 274 -24.66 5.51 13.14
N LEU A 275 -24.52 6.59 13.93
CA LEU A 275 -23.50 6.70 14.97
C LEU A 275 -23.76 5.74 16.12
N ILE A 276 -25.02 5.53 16.51
CA ILE A 276 -25.39 4.49 17.49
C ILE A 276 -25.05 3.10 16.96
N GLY A 277 -25.36 2.83 15.69
CA GLY A 277 -25.01 1.58 15.02
C GLY A 277 -23.51 1.34 15.00
N LEU A 278 -22.72 2.37 14.65
CA LEU A 278 -21.26 2.29 14.64
C LEU A 278 -20.68 2.08 16.05
N ALA A 279 -21.20 2.78 17.06
CA ALA A 279 -20.80 2.59 18.46
C ALA A 279 -21.09 1.15 18.91
N SER A 280 -22.26 0.61 18.55
CA SER A 280 -22.64 -0.78 18.83
C SER A 280 -21.69 -1.77 18.18
N LEU A 281 -21.31 -1.53 16.92
CA LEU A 281 -20.31 -2.33 16.22
C LEU A 281 -18.94 -2.29 16.92
N TYR A 282 -18.48 -1.12 17.38
CA TYR A 282 -17.24 -1.01 18.15
C TYR A 282 -17.30 -1.71 19.50
N TYR A 283 -18.44 -1.69 20.22
CA TYR A 283 -18.61 -2.49 21.43
C TYR A 283 -18.55 -3.99 21.13
N LEU A 284 -19.22 -4.45 20.08
CA LEU A 284 -19.19 -5.84 19.63
C LEU A 284 -17.75 -6.25 19.30
N MET A 285 -17.01 -5.43 18.54
CA MET A 285 -15.60 -5.67 18.27
C MET A 285 -14.75 -5.68 19.53
N SER A 286 -15.02 -4.81 20.50
CA SER A 286 -14.30 -4.81 21.79
C SER A 286 -14.50 -6.12 22.55
N GLY A 287 -15.73 -6.65 22.57
CA GLY A 287 -16.06 -7.93 23.18
C GLY A 287 -15.41 -9.11 22.45
N LEU A 288 -15.61 -9.24 21.14
CA LEU A 288 -15.05 -10.34 20.35
C LEU A 288 -13.52 -10.35 20.38
N LEU A 289 -12.89 -9.18 20.26
CA LEU A 289 -11.44 -9.05 20.13
C LEU A 289 -10.73 -8.86 21.48
N HIS A 290 -11.48 -8.77 22.58
CA HIS A 290 -10.96 -8.51 23.93
C HIS A 290 -9.99 -7.32 23.98
N ASN A 291 -10.28 -6.26 23.23
CA ASN A 291 -9.38 -5.12 23.04
C ASN A 291 -10.02 -3.81 23.53
N PHE A 292 -9.34 -3.16 24.48
CA PHE A 292 -9.82 -1.93 25.13
C PHE A 292 -9.86 -0.72 24.19
N LYS A 293 -9.12 -0.72 23.08
CA LYS A 293 -9.09 0.42 22.14
C LYS A 293 -10.42 0.58 21.42
N TYR A 294 -11.05 -0.53 21.01
CA TYR A 294 -12.39 -0.51 20.42
C TYR A 294 -13.46 -0.06 21.41
N ARG A 295 -13.26 -0.30 22.71
CA ARG A 295 -14.15 0.21 23.76
C ARG A 295 -14.12 1.73 23.82
N TRP A 296 -12.93 2.33 23.79
CA TRP A 296 -12.80 3.79 23.75
C TRP A 296 -13.41 4.38 22.47
N MET A 297 -13.15 3.77 21.32
CA MET A 297 -13.81 4.17 20.07
C MET A 297 -15.34 4.14 20.22
N ALA A 298 -15.89 3.07 20.81
CA ALA A 298 -17.33 2.95 21.07
C ALA A 298 -17.86 4.05 22.01
N HIS A 299 -17.16 4.34 23.12
CA HIS A 299 -17.56 5.40 24.05
C HIS A 299 -17.57 6.78 23.39
N PHE A 300 -16.52 7.11 22.63
CA PHE A 300 -16.45 8.41 21.96
C PHE A 300 -17.47 8.54 20.82
N THR A 301 -17.70 7.49 20.04
CA THR A 301 -18.76 7.49 19.01
C THR A 301 -20.15 7.59 19.64
N LEU A 302 -20.39 6.89 20.75
CA LEU A 302 -21.65 6.98 21.47
C LEU A 302 -21.86 8.39 22.06
N LEU A 303 -20.83 8.99 22.65
CA LEU A 303 -20.87 10.37 23.13
C LEU A 303 -21.20 11.34 21.98
N ALA A 304 -20.54 11.19 20.82
CA ALA A 304 -20.82 11.98 19.63
C ALA A 304 -22.28 11.81 19.17
N SER A 305 -22.82 10.60 19.22
CA SER A 305 -24.24 10.35 18.89
C SER A 305 -25.19 11.06 19.86
N VAL A 306 -24.89 11.06 21.17
CA VAL A 306 -25.70 11.76 22.18
C VAL A 306 -25.67 13.26 21.94
N ILE A 307 -24.49 13.84 21.72
CA ILE A 307 -24.34 15.28 21.42
C ILE A 307 -25.12 15.64 20.16
N TYR A 308 -25.00 14.83 19.11
CA TYR A 308 -25.73 15.04 17.86
C TYR A 308 -27.25 15.02 18.06
N ILE A 309 -27.77 14.01 18.76
CA ILE A 309 -29.20 13.89 19.04
C ILE A 309 -29.69 15.07 19.88
N LEU A 310 -28.94 15.50 20.91
CA LEU A 310 -29.34 16.65 21.72
C LEU A 310 -29.42 17.96 20.92
N ILE A 311 -28.54 18.15 19.93
CA ILE A 311 -28.52 19.38 19.13
C ILE A 311 -29.57 19.35 18.02
N PHE A 312 -29.66 18.26 17.26
CA PHE A 312 -30.45 18.20 16.02
C PHE A 312 -31.80 17.49 16.19
N SER A 313 -31.89 16.46 17.04
CA SER A 313 -33.14 15.71 17.26
C SER A 313 -34.18 16.52 18.04
N LEU A 314 -33.80 17.61 18.70
CA LEU A 314 -34.76 18.52 19.35
C LEU A 314 -35.28 19.61 18.39
N SER A 315 -34.70 19.72 17.20
CA SER A 315 -34.95 20.80 16.24
C SER A 315 -35.75 20.37 15.01
N GLU A 316 -35.89 19.07 14.74
CA GLU A 316 -36.48 18.56 13.49
C GLU A 316 -37.93 18.08 13.63
N ILE A 317 -38.66 18.08 12.51
CA ILE A 317 -40.13 17.98 12.41
C ILE A 317 -40.63 16.51 12.35
N ASN A 318 -39.74 15.54 12.07
CA ASN A 318 -40.14 14.15 11.82
C ASN A 318 -40.09 13.26 13.08
N THR A 319 -41.22 13.20 13.78
CA THR A 319 -41.38 12.51 15.08
C THR A 319 -41.01 11.03 15.04
N THR A 320 -41.20 10.35 13.90
CA THR A 320 -40.93 8.90 13.76
C THR A 320 -39.45 8.57 13.90
N TYR A 321 -38.55 9.29 13.22
CA TYR A 321 -37.11 9.03 13.28
C TYR A 321 -36.51 9.37 14.64
N GLN A 322 -37.05 10.39 15.32
CA GLN A 322 -36.64 10.76 16.67
C GLN A 322 -36.94 9.64 17.67
N ILE A 323 -38.16 9.08 17.62
CA ILE A 323 -38.55 7.97 18.49
C ILE A 323 -37.63 6.76 18.25
N ILE A 324 -37.39 6.39 16.99
CA ILE A 324 -36.51 5.25 16.65
C ILE A 324 -35.09 5.49 17.16
N THR A 325 -34.54 6.68 16.95
CA THR A 325 -33.16 7.03 17.33
C THR A 325 -32.99 7.08 18.86
N LEU A 326 -33.95 7.67 19.60
CA LEU A 326 -33.95 7.70 21.06
C LEU A 326 -34.11 6.30 21.66
N PHE A 327 -34.99 5.48 21.07
CA PHE A 327 -35.18 4.10 21.50
C PHE A 327 -33.91 3.27 21.27
N ALA A 328 -33.29 3.39 20.09
CA ALA A 328 -32.02 2.74 19.78
C ALA A 328 -30.90 3.18 20.75
N LEU A 329 -30.83 4.47 21.09
CA LEU A 329 -29.87 5.00 22.07
C LEU A 329 -30.09 4.37 23.45
N ALA A 330 -31.33 4.33 23.93
CA ALA A 330 -31.69 3.75 25.22
C ALA A 330 -31.33 2.27 25.30
N VAL A 331 -31.69 1.48 24.26
CA VAL A 331 -31.35 0.05 24.17
C VAL A 331 -29.84 -0.16 24.21
N THR A 332 -29.07 0.63 23.46
CA THR A 332 -27.60 0.54 23.43
C THR A 332 -27.00 0.87 24.80
N LEU A 333 -27.45 1.95 25.46
CA LEU A 333 -26.98 2.33 26.80
C LEU A 333 -27.26 1.26 27.85
N ILE A 334 -28.48 0.71 27.87
CA ILE A 334 -28.87 -0.36 28.79
C ILE A 334 -28.03 -1.62 28.53
N SER A 335 -27.90 -2.02 27.26
CA SER A 335 -27.13 -3.22 26.86
C SER A 335 -25.68 -3.11 27.31
N VAL A 336 -25.04 -1.96 27.07
CA VAL A 336 -23.66 -1.69 27.47
C VAL A 336 -23.51 -1.68 29.00
N SER A 337 -24.44 -1.03 29.72
CA SER A 337 -24.44 -0.99 31.18
C SER A 337 -24.52 -2.38 31.80
N LEU A 338 -25.43 -3.22 31.32
CA LEU A 338 -25.59 -4.59 31.80
C LEU A 338 -24.35 -5.44 31.49
N PHE A 339 -23.80 -5.33 30.28
CA PHE A 339 -22.61 -6.06 29.87
C PHE A 339 -21.42 -5.78 30.79
N TYR A 340 -21.13 -4.51 31.06
CA TYR A 340 -20.01 -4.12 31.93
C TYR A 340 -20.25 -4.45 33.41
N THR A 341 -21.50 -4.35 33.88
CA THR A 341 -21.87 -4.74 35.24
C THR A 341 -21.59 -6.22 35.47
N ARG A 342 -21.99 -7.09 34.52
CA ARG A 342 -21.70 -8.54 34.59
C ARG A 342 -20.21 -8.86 34.55
N MET A 343 -19.44 -8.18 33.68
CA MET A 343 -17.98 -8.37 33.63
C MET A 343 -17.31 -8.02 34.96
N ARG A 344 -17.75 -6.92 35.61
CA ARG A 344 -17.20 -6.48 36.90
C ARG A 344 -17.52 -7.46 38.03
N LEU A 345 -18.74 -7.99 38.07
CA LEU A 345 -19.16 -8.97 39.09
C LEU A 345 -18.35 -10.26 39.00
N LYS A 346 -18.07 -10.75 37.78
CA LYS A 346 -17.24 -11.95 37.55
C LYS A 346 -15.78 -11.76 37.96
N SER A 347 -15.18 -10.61 37.65
CA SER A 347 -13.81 -10.28 38.08
C SER A 347 -13.64 -10.21 39.61
N ASN A 348 -14.68 -9.88 40.37
CA ASN A 348 -14.60 -9.79 41.83
C ASN A 348 -14.76 -11.15 42.50
N THR A 349 -15.44 -12.10 41.87
CA THR A 349 -15.61 -13.47 42.37
C THR A 349 -14.36 -14.33 42.13
N ASP A 350 -13.59 -14.08 41.07
CA ASP A 350 -12.30 -14.78 40.82
C ASP A 350 -11.13 -14.27 41.69
N LYS A 351 -11.33 -13.17 42.44
CA LYS A 351 -10.31 -12.58 43.34
C LYS A 351 -10.56 -12.85 44.83
N SER A 352 -11.70 -13.42 45.18
CA SER A 352 -12.05 -13.91 46.52
C SER A 352 -11.83 -15.41 46.60
#